data_AF-A0AAV1TRX0-F1
#
_entry.id   AF-A0AAV1TRX0-F1
#
_cell.length_a   1.000
_cell.length_b   1.000
_cell.length_c   1.000
_cell.angle_alpha   90.00
_cell.angle_beta   90.00
_cell.angle_gamma   90.00
#
_symmetry.space_group_name_H-M   'P 1'
#
loop_
_entity.id
_entity.type
_entity.pdbx_description
1 polymer ?
#
loop_
_entity_poly.entity_id
_entity_poly.type
_entity_poly.pdbx_seq_one_letter_code
_entity_poly.pdbx_strand_id
1 'polypeptide(L)'
;MENPTPLSEAQKVALDKLTAYLGPKYVEFRVSQGPEVLIARVESLMQYEETLLGQIQDQIASAMPTRYVSVQDEEAMPRPLKVEVKNYSGKEGENLILWIREIEMAMRSGLITLYHQ
;
A
#
# COMPACT_ATOMS: atom_id res chain seq x y z
N MET A 1 10.09 -42.93 -5.35
CA MET A 1 10.20 -41.72 -6.19
C MET A 1 8.85 -41.04 -6.12
N GLU A 2 8.69 -40.06 -5.24
CA GLU A 2 7.50 -39.19 -5.28
C GLU A 2 7.58 -38.35 -6.56
N ASN A 3 6.49 -38.31 -7.31
CA ASN A 3 6.37 -37.53 -8.53
C ASN A 3 6.16 -36.06 -8.12
N PRO A 4 6.94 -35.08 -8.61
CA PRO A 4 6.77 -33.69 -8.21
C PRO A 4 5.36 -33.21 -8.61
N THR A 5 4.64 -32.65 -7.63
CA THR A 5 3.31 -32.07 -7.83
C THR A 5 3.38 -31.04 -8.95
N PRO A 6 2.53 -31.13 -9.99
CA PRO A 6 2.55 -30.17 -11.08
C PRO A 6 2.14 -28.78 -10.59
N LEU A 7 2.85 -27.75 -11.04
CA LEU A 7 2.55 -26.36 -10.72
C LEU A 7 1.17 -25.97 -11.27
N SER A 8 0.40 -25.23 -10.46
CA SER A 8 -0.84 -24.62 -10.92
C SER A 8 -0.55 -23.53 -11.97
N GLU A 9 -1.57 -23.17 -12.76
CA GLU A 9 -1.39 -22.16 -13.81
C GLU A 9 -0.96 -20.79 -13.24
N ALA A 10 -1.50 -20.41 -12.08
CA ALA A 10 -1.09 -19.20 -11.38
C ALA A 10 0.38 -19.25 -10.94
N GLN A 11 0.86 -20.41 -10.49
CA GLN A 11 2.25 -20.60 -10.08
C GLN A 11 3.21 -20.51 -11.27
N LYS A 12 2.83 -21.04 -12.44
CA LYS A 12 3.62 -20.90 -13.68
C LYS A 12 3.73 -19.45 -14.11
N VAL A 13 2.61 -18.72 -14.14
CA VAL A 13 2.60 -17.29 -14.49
C VAL A 13 3.46 -16.48 -13.52
N ALA A 14 3.42 -16.79 -12.22
CA ALA A 14 4.27 -16.13 -11.24
C ALA A 14 5.76 -16.43 -11.47
N LEU A 15 6.10 -17.68 -11.81
CA LEU A 15 7.47 -18.08 -12.13
C LEU A 15 7.98 -17.40 -13.40
N ASP A 16 7.15 -17.28 -14.43
CA ASP A 16 7.49 -16.58 -15.68
C ASP A 16 7.78 -15.10 -15.40
N LYS A 17 6.96 -14.43 -14.58
CA LYS A 17 7.20 -13.06 -14.15
C LYS A 17 8.50 -12.91 -13.38
N LEU A 18 8.75 -13.79 -12.40
CA LEU A 18 10.01 -13.78 -11.63
C LEU A 18 11.22 -13.96 -12.55
N THR A 19 11.11 -14.85 -13.53
CA THR A 19 12.15 -15.10 -14.53
C THR A 19 12.38 -13.88 -15.41
N ALA A 20 11.32 -13.16 -15.81
CA ALA A 20 11.42 -11.92 -16.57
C ALA A 20 12.09 -10.78 -15.78
N TYR A 21 11.80 -10.64 -14.48
CA TYR A 21 12.35 -9.55 -13.66
C TYR A 21 13.77 -9.82 -13.15
N LEU A 22 14.07 -11.06 -12.77
CA LEU A 22 15.33 -11.41 -12.09
C LEU A 22 16.32 -12.15 -13.01
N GLY A 23 15.84 -12.63 -14.16
CA GLY A 23 16.60 -13.43 -15.10
C GLY A 23 16.62 -14.92 -14.73
N PRO A 24 16.71 -15.81 -15.74
CA PRO A 24 16.62 -17.26 -15.54
C PRO A 24 17.74 -17.82 -14.66
N LYS A 25 18.98 -17.35 -14.83
CA LYS A 25 20.13 -17.80 -14.01
C LYS A 25 19.93 -17.56 -12.52
N TYR A 26 19.29 -16.44 -12.18
CA TYR A 26 19.03 -16.10 -10.79
C TYR A 26 17.93 -17.00 -10.21
N VAL A 27 16.87 -17.26 -10.98
CA VAL A 27 15.79 -18.17 -10.57
C VAL A 27 16.32 -19.59 -10.38
N GLU A 28 17.12 -20.10 -11.31
CA GLU A 28 17.78 -21.42 -11.21
C GLU A 28 18.70 -21.51 -9.99
N PHE A 29 19.53 -20.49 -9.76
CA PHE A 29 20.36 -20.40 -8.56
C PHE A 29 19.53 -20.38 -7.27
N ARG A 30 18.37 -19.72 -7.28
CA ARG A 30 17.48 -19.69 -6.10
C ARG A 30 16.86 -21.06 -5.87
N VAL A 31 16.42 -21.75 -6.91
CA VAL A 31 15.83 -23.10 -6.81
C VAL A 31 16.88 -24.12 -6.34
N SER A 32 18.15 -23.96 -6.73
CA SER A 32 19.23 -24.88 -6.32
C SER A 32 19.62 -24.77 -4.85
N GLN A 33 19.18 -23.73 -4.13
CA GLN A 33 19.44 -23.55 -2.70
C GLN A 33 18.66 -24.52 -1.79
N GLY A 34 17.68 -25.23 -2.35
CA GLY A 34 16.85 -26.18 -1.62
C GLY A 34 15.65 -25.53 -0.91
N PRO A 35 14.60 -26.33 -0.62
CA PRO A 35 13.35 -25.82 -0.07
C PRO A 35 13.51 -25.22 1.33
N GLU A 36 14.42 -25.74 2.17
CA GLU A 36 14.63 -25.26 3.54
C GLU A 36 15.15 -23.82 3.55
N VAL A 37 16.10 -23.50 2.68
CA VAL A 37 16.66 -22.14 2.54
C VAL A 37 15.61 -21.19 1.97
N LEU A 38 14.81 -21.64 1.01
CA LEU A 38 13.73 -20.84 0.43
C LEU A 38 12.64 -20.52 1.46
N ILE A 39 12.24 -21.50 2.29
CA ILE A 39 11.27 -21.31 3.36
C ILE A 39 11.79 -20.32 4.41
N ALA A 40 12.99 -20.54 4.94
CA ALA A 40 13.59 -19.65 5.94
C ALA A 40 13.70 -18.20 5.42
N ARG A 41 13.96 -18.04 4.11
CA ARG A 41 13.99 -16.72 3.49
C ARG A 41 12.61 -16.08 3.38
N VAL A 42 11.57 -16.85 3.06
CA VAL A 42 10.19 -16.35 3.03
C VAL A 42 9.78 -15.91 4.44
N GLU A 43 10.07 -16.70 5.47
CA GLU A 43 9.82 -16.35 6.87
C GLU A 43 10.56 -15.06 7.27
N SER A 44 11.84 -14.93 6.89
CA SER A 44 12.60 -13.70 7.14
C SER A 44 12.00 -12.48 6.44
N LEU A 45 11.45 -12.63 5.23
CA LEU A 45 10.76 -11.53 4.52
C LEU A 45 9.45 -11.16 5.21
N MET A 46 8.68 -12.14 5.68
CA MET A 46 7.46 -11.90 6.47
C MET A 46 7.77 -11.12 7.74
N GLN A 47 8.79 -11.54 8.51
CA GLN A 47 9.20 -10.85 9.73
C GLN A 47 9.66 -9.41 9.46
N TYR A 48 10.38 -9.19 8.36
CA TYR A 48 10.79 -7.86 7.94
C TYR A 48 9.58 -6.97 7.62
N GLU A 49 8.60 -7.51 6.89
CA GLU A 49 7.37 -6.79 6.55
C GLU A 49 6.58 -6.41 7.81
N GLU A 50 6.40 -7.35 8.75
CA GLU A 50 5.73 -7.08 10.03
C GLU A 50 6.45 -5.97 10.82
N THR A 51 7.78 -6.02 10.87
CA THR A 51 8.59 -5.02 11.56
C THR A 51 8.45 -3.64 10.90
N LEU A 52 8.50 -3.60 9.56
CA LEU A 52 8.37 -2.36 8.79
C LEU A 52 6.98 -1.75 8.98
N LEU A 53 5.92 -2.56 8.94
CA LEU A 53 4.55 -2.10 9.19
C LEU A 53 4.40 -1.54 10.62
N GLY A 54 5.00 -2.19 11.62
CA GLY A 54 5.05 -1.68 13.00
C GLY A 54 5.76 -0.33 13.08
N GLN A 55 6.93 -0.21 12.46
CA GLN A 55 7.69 1.05 12.42
C GLN A 55 6.92 2.19 11.75
N ILE A 56 6.20 1.91 10.66
CA ILE A 56 5.37 2.90 9.98
C ILE A 56 4.21 3.32 10.89
N GLN A 57 3.58 2.39 11.61
CA GLN A 57 2.51 2.71 12.56
C GLN A 57 3.01 3.56 13.72
N ASP A 58 4.16 3.22 14.31
CA ASP A 58 4.80 3.99 15.37
C ASP A 58 5.20 5.39 14.89
N GLN A 59 5.72 5.49 13.66
CA GLN A 59 6.05 6.78 13.05
C GLN A 59 4.79 7.64 12.85
N ILE A 60 3.69 7.05 12.38
CA ILE A 60 2.41 7.76 12.22
C ILE A 60 1.88 8.21 13.60
N ALA A 61 1.96 7.35 14.62
CA ALA A 61 1.53 7.67 15.98
C ALA A 61 2.40 8.80 16.60
N SER A 62 3.71 8.77 16.36
CA SER A 62 4.66 9.78 16.86
C SER A 62 4.59 11.10 16.09
N ALA A 63 4.25 11.09 14.80
CA ALA A 63 4.14 12.28 13.96
C ALA A 63 2.79 13.00 14.12
N MET A 64 1.83 12.41 14.84
CA MET A 64 0.56 13.02 15.19
C MET A 64 0.60 13.60 16.62
N PRO A 65 0.90 14.89 16.84
CA PRO A 65 0.55 15.56 18.09
C PRO A 65 -0.94 15.94 18.07
N THR A 66 -1.82 15.02 17.69
CA THR A 66 -3.26 15.29 17.74
C THR A 66 -3.76 14.79 19.07
N ARG A 67 -3.74 15.71 20.04
CA ARG A 67 -4.59 15.69 21.23
C ARG A 67 -6.00 15.40 20.74
N TYR A 68 -6.44 14.14 20.79
CA TYR A 68 -7.85 13.82 20.76
C TYR A 68 -8.44 14.40 22.05
N VAL A 69 -8.82 15.67 22.00
CA VAL A 69 -9.86 16.13 22.91
C VAL A 69 -11.09 15.35 22.46
N SER A 70 -11.44 14.34 23.24
CA SER A 70 -12.78 13.75 23.19
C SER A 70 -13.73 14.89 23.52
N VAL A 71 -14.20 15.57 22.48
CA VAL A 71 -15.36 16.45 22.60
C VAL A 71 -16.52 15.50 22.78
N GLN A 72 -17.11 15.56 23.96
CA GLN A 72 -18.35 14.83 24.25
C GLN A 72 -19.36 15.11 23.15
N ASP A 73 -19.93 14.01 22.70
CA ASP A 73 -21.04 13.88 21.78
C ASP A 73 -22.17 14.84 22.17
N GLU A 74 -22.31 15.95 21.43
CA GLU A 74 -23.57 16.67 21.34
C GLU A 74 -23.89 16.88 19.86
N GLU A 75 -24.66 15.93 19.33
CA GLU A 75 -25.74 16.09 18.36
C GLU A 75 -25.81 17.44 17.61
N ALA A 76 -24.86 17.66 16.71
CA ALA A 76 -25.05 18.55 15.58
C ALA A 76 -24.63 17.77 14.35
N MET A 77 -25.60 17.21 13.62
CA MET A 77 -25.37 16.62 12.31
C MET A 77 -24.55 17.64 11.50
N PRO A 78 -23.24 17.39 11.27
CA PRO A 78 -22.38 18.41 10.73
C PRO A 78 -22.88 18.69 9.32
N ARG A 79 -23.24 19.95 9.06
CA ARG A 79 -23.55 20.40 7.70
C ARG A 79 -22.38 19.95 6.81
N PRO A 80 -22.60 19.19 5.72
CA PRO A 80 -21.52 18.74 4.87
C PRO A 80 -20.75 19.98 4.41
N LEU A 81 -19.47 20.09 4.80
CA LEU A 81 -18.60 21.12 4.29
C LEU A 81 -18.43 20.86 2.78
N LYS A 82 -19.13 21.64 1.95
CA LYS A 82 -18.92 21.61 0.51
C LYS A 82 -17.56 22.23 0.23
N VAL A 83 -16.55 21.38 0.04
CA VAL A 83 -15.21 21.80 -0.35
C VAL A 83 -15.11 21.63 -1.86
N GLU A 84 -14.89 22.73 -2.58
CA GLU A 84 -14.62 22.73 -4.01
C GLU A 84 -13.11 22.62 -4.23
N VAL A 85 -12.64 21.45 -4.66
CA VAL A 85 -11.24 21.28 -5.10
C VAL A 85 -11.16 21.67 -6.57
N LYS A 86 -10.34 22.67 -6.89
CA LYS A 86 -10.13 23.10 -8.27
C LYS A 86 -9.38 22.00 -9.06
N ASN A 87 -9.71 21.83 -10.32
CA ASN A 87 -8.98 20.92 -11.20
C ASN A 87 -7.54 21.41 -11.40
N TYR A 88 -6.58 20.48 -11.40
CA TYR A 88 -5.20 20.78 -11.73
C TYR A 88 -5.10 21.18 -13.21
N SER A 89 -4.57 22.37 -13.50
CA SER A 89 -4.47 22.90 -14.86
C SER A 89 -3.06 22.86 -15.44
N GLY A 90 -2.05 22.52 -14.63
CA GLY A 90 -0.65 22.42 -15.02
C GLY A 90 -0.01 23.77 -15.34
N LYS A 91 -0.59 24.88 -14.87
CA LYS A 91 -0.05 26.23 -15.12
C LYS A 91 1.21 26.47 -14.29
N GLU A 92 2.08 27.33 -14.79
CA GLU A 92 3.28 27.74 -14.08
C GLU A 92 2.91 28.34 -12.71
N GLY A 93 3.47 27.77 -11.64
CA GLY A 93 3.13 28.10 -10.26
C GLY A 93 2.10 27.18 -9.58
N GLU A 94 1.46 26.26 -10.32
CA GLU A 94 0.62 25.23 -9.71
C GLU A 94 1.47 24.08 -9.16
N ASN A 95 1.23 23.70 -7.92
CA ASN A 95 1.96 22.63 -7.25
C ASN A 95 1.12 21.35 -7.24
N LEU A 96 1.54 20.37 -8.06
CA LEU A 96 0.88 19.07 -8.17
C LEU A 96 0.79 18.33 -6.83
N ILE A 97 1.80 18.43 -5.97
CA ILE A 97 1.84 17.74 -4.68
C ILE A 97 0.79 18.31 -3.71
N LEU A 98 0.62 19.64 -3.71
CA LEU A 98 -0.43 20.28 -2.91
C LEU A 98 -1.83 19.88 -3.41
N TRP A 99 -2.02 19.83 -4.73
CA TRP A 99 -3.30 19.41 -5.31
C TRP A 99 -3.66 17.96 -4.95
N ILE A 100 -2.71 17.02 -5.05
CA ILE A 100 -2.91 15.62 -4.63
C ILE A 100 -3.29 15.56 -3.15
N ARG A 101 -2.61 16.34 -2.31
CA ARG A 101 -2.87 16.35 -0.87
C ARG A 101 -4.27 16.87 -0.54
N GLU A 102 -4.73 17.90 -1.23
CA GLU A 102 -6.09 18.43 -1.09
C GLU A 102 -7.16 17.40 -1.47
N ILE A 103 -6.96 16.68 -2.58
CA ILE A 103 -7.84 15.58 -3.01
C ILE A 103 -7.88 14.44 -1.97
N GLU A 104 -6.73 14.01 -1.47
CA GLU A 104 -6.66 12.99 -0.41
C GLU A 104 -7.40 13.40 0.87
N MET A 105 -7.25 14.65 1.30
CA MET A 105 -7.93 15.18 2.49
C MET A 105 -9.45 15.24 2.27
N ALA A 106 -9.90 15.67 1.09
CA ALA A 106 -11.31 15.73 0.75
C ALA A 106 -11.95 14.32 0.63
N MET A 107 -11.21 13.31 0.14
CA MET A 107 -11.67 11.91 0.15
C MET A 107 -11.77 11.36 1.58
N ARG A 108 -10.74 11.55 2.41
CA ARG A 108 -10.70 11.03 3.80
C ARG A 108 -11.77 11.62 4.71
N SER A 109 -12.19 12.85 4.43
CA SER A 109 -13.23 13.54 5.19
C SER A 109 -14.65 13.19 4.72
N GLY A 110 -14.80 12.31 3.72
CA GLY A 110 -16.10 11.95 3.15
C GLY A 110 -16.77 13.12 2.41
N LEU A 111 -16.00 14.17 2.07
CA LEU A 111 -16.51 15.41 1.47
C LEU A 111 -16.61 15.33 -0.06
N ILE A 112 -15.98 14.31 -0.67
CA ILE A 112 -16.18 13.98 -2.08
C ILE A 112 -17.23 12.87 -2.18
N THR A 113 -18.47 13.25 -2.47
CA THR A 113 -19.40 12.35 -3.15
C THR A 113 -19.07 12.40 -4.64
N LEU A 114 -18.51 11.32 -5.18
CA LEU A 114 -18.40 11.15 -6.64
C LEU A 114 -19.82 11.07 -7.21
N TYR A 115 -20.36 12.21 -7.63
CA TYR A 115 -21.55 12.22 -8.49
C TYR A 115 -21.15 11.61 -9.83
N HIS A 116 -21.46 10.32 -10.01
CA HIS A 116 -21.59 9.75 -11.33
C HIS A 116 -22.90 10.27 -11.94
N GLN A 117 -22.80 11.03 -13.03
CA GLN A 117 -23.91 11.32 -13.92
C GLN A 117 -23.54 10.87 -15.33
#